data_AF-G4ZA49-F1
#
_entry.id   AF-G4ZA49-F1
#
_cell.length_a   1.000
_cell.length_b   1.000
_cell.length_c   1.000
_cell.angle_alpha   90.00
_cell.angle_beta   90.00
_cell.angle_gamma   90.00
#
_symmetry.space_group_name_H-M   'P 1'
#
loop_
_entity.id
_entity.type
_entity.pdbx_description
1 polymer ?
#
loop_
_entity_poly.entity_id
_entity_poly.type
_entity_poly.pdbx_seq_one_letter_code
_entity_poly.pdbx_strand_id
1 'polypeptide(L)'
;MKLRILTFNVFFDEVARSVRMKAIGRLVERTRPAVIGFQEVTREALALLKAQSWAQFYDCSVDTAPPFQEAYFVALFSALPVKSLETHPFSNTGMGRELVLMQVEPTPGCTLYVGTSHLESLPQFAGPRVAQLKESLTLLRDRSSPSVCLGAVFMGDTNLLRADMKLLDRRLTAFADVDVELAKSGRSKCRKCRESIDKGAVRVGKMMKDKVAGGKVMEIRVWFHEDCFLEAADTTDDEKQLVRRKAGELRGEEVGHGDEEEMDMVGYLESRFLLIRRANLFFLL
;
A
#
# COMPACT_ATOMS: atom_id res chain seq x y z
N MET A 1 -20.53 -11.58 -5.35
CA MET A 1 -19.80 -12.86 -5.60
C MET A 1 -18.46 -12.68 -4.94
N LYS A 2 -18.06 -13.55 -4.01
CA LYS A 2 -16.88 -13.24 -3.17
C LYS A 2 -15.57 -13.61 -3.87
N LEU A 3 -14.81 -12.63 -4.34
CA LEU A 3 -13.47 -12.85 -4.89
C LEU A 3 -12.41 -12.73 -3.79
N ARG A 4 -11.49 -13.69 -3.76
CA ARG A 4 -10.30 -13.64 -2.90
C ARG A 4 -9.11 -13.23 -3.74
N ILE A 5 -8.40 -12.19 -3.31
CA ILE A 5 -7.17 -11.75 -3.97
C ILE A 5 -6.02 -11.84 -2.97
N LEU A 6 -4.88 -12.38 -3.43
CA LEU A 6 -3.66 -12.50 -2.64
C LEU A 6 -2.56 -11.65 -3.29
N THR A 7 -1.92 -10.79 -2.50
CA THR A 7 -0.65 -10.18 -2.90
C THR A 7 0.44 -10.53 -1.90
N PHE A 8 1.61 -10.92 -2.39
CA PHE A 8 2.71 -11.34 -1.53
C PHE A 8 4.09 -11.05 -2.16
N ASN A 9 4.91 -10.28 -1.46
CA ASN A 9 6.31 -10.13 -1.84
C ASN A 9 7.06 -11.39 -1.35
N VAL A 10 7.55 -12.19 -2.31
CA VAL A 10 8.11 -13.50 -2.02
C VAL A 10 9.56 -13.45 -1.59
N PHE A 11 10.18 -12.26 -1.50
CA PHE A 11 11.57 -12.02 -1.13
C PHE A 11 12.59 -12.76 -2.01
N PHE A 12 13.32 -12.03 -2.86
CA PHE A 12 14.16 -12.61 -3.93
C PHE A 12 15.38 -13.41 -3.44
N ASP A 13 15.78 -13.20 -2.18
CA ASP A 13 17.00 -13.79 -1.61
C ASP A 13 16.97 -15.34 -1.60
N GLU A 14 18.15 -15.95 -1.66
CA GLU A 14 18.31 -17.41 -1.68
C GLU A 14 18.13 -18.06 -0.31
N VAL A 15 18.27 -17.29 0.78
CA VAL A 15 18.15 -17.79 2.15
C VAL A 15 16.80 -18.49 2.35
N ALA A 16 16.88 -19.79 2.64
CA ALA A 16 15.75 -20.69 2.86
C ALA A 16 14.67 -20.67 1.75
N ARG A 17 15.03 -20.27 0.51
CA ARG A 17 14.06 -20.08 -0.60
C ARG A 17 13.11 -21.25 -0.80
N SER A 18 13.62 -22.48 -0.82
CA SER A 18 12.80 -23.70 -0.96
C SER A 18 11.75 -23.85 0.16
N VAL A 19 12.16 -23.63 1.41
CA VAL A 19 11.25 -23.67 2.57
C VAL A 19 10.19 -22.57 2.47
N ARG A 20 10.60 -21.35 2.09
CA ARG A 20 9.70 -20.20 1.94
C ARG A 20 8.69 -20.42 0.82
N MET A 21 9.11 -20.84 -0.37
CA MET A 21 8.21 -21.09 -1.51
C MET A 21 7.22 -22.23 -1.21
N LYS A 22 7.66 -23.27 -0.50
CA LYS A 22 6.77 -24.36 -0.03
C LYS A 22 5.73 -23.85 0.98
N ALA A 23 6.13 -22.97 1.90
CA ALA A 23 5.21 -22.37 2.87
C ALA A 23 4.20 -21.43 2.19
N ILE A 24 4.63 -20.64 1.22
CA ILE A 24 3.77 -19.77 0.40
C ILE A 24 2.77 -20.60 -0.40
N GLY A 25 3.21 -21.70 -1.04
CA GLY A 25 2.29 -22.57 -1.77
C GLY A 25 1.23 -23.22 -0.87
N ARG A 26 1.60 -23.65 0.34
CA ARG A 26 0.61 -24.10 1.36
C ARG A 26 -0.38 -23.01 1.75
N LEU A 27 0.03 -21.73 1.77
CA LEU A 27 -0.89 -20.62 1.99
C LEU A 27 -1.89 -20.52 0.84
N VAL A 28 -1.41 -20.55 -0.41
CA VAL A 28 -2.26 -20.52 -1.61
C VAL A 28 -3.26 -21.68 -1.63
N GLU A 29 -2.84 -22.90 -1.29
CA GLU A 29 -3.72 -24.08 -1.23
C GLU A 29 -4.85 -23.93 -0.21
N ARG A 30 -4.56 -23.32 0.95
CA ARG A 30 -5.57 -23.08 1.99
C ARG A 30 -6.49 -21.93 1.64
N THR A 31 -5.95 -20.83 1.12
CA THR A 31 -6.71 -19.60 0.89
C THR A 31 -7.40 -19.56 -0.46
N ARG A 32 -7.00 -20.41 -1.42
CA ARG A 32 -7.56 -20.53 -2.79
C ARG A 32 -7.99 -19.17 -3.38
N PRO A 33 -7.05 -18.22 -3.53
CA PRO A 33 -7.32 -16.93 -4.13
C PRO A 33 -7.72 -17.10 -5.60
N ALA A 34 -8.61 -16.23 -6.10
CA ALA A 34 -8.97 -16.18 -7.51
C ALA A 34 -7.82 -15.59 -8.35
N VAL A 35 -7.11 -14.59 -7.80
CA VAL A 35 -5.96 -13.96 -8.44
C VAL A 35 -4.84 -13.76 -7.41
N ILE A 36 -3.60 -13.98 -7.82
CA ILE A 36 -2.39 -13.83 -7.00
C ILE A 36 -1.43 -12.86 -7.68
N GLY A 37 -0.92 -11.88 -6.93
CA GLY A 37 0.20 -11.04 -7.34
C GLY A 37 1.42 -11.30 -6.49
N PHE A 38 2.48 -11.83 -7.09
CA PHE A 38 3.77 -12.00 -6.43
C PHE A 38 4.76 -10.91 -6.86
N GLN A 39 5.58 -10.46 -5.91
CA GLN A 39 6.68 -9.52 -6.13
C GLN A 39 8.00 -10.14 -5.68
N GLU A 40 9.13 -9.64 -6.21
CA GLU A 40 10.47 -10.18 -5.93
C GLU A 40 10.62 -11.66 -6.31
N VAL A 41 9.98 -12.06 -7.41
CA VAL A 41 10.07 -13.42 -7.93
C VAL A 41 11.35 -13.56 -8.75
N THR A 42 12.17 -14.57 -8.44
CA THR A 42 13.27 -15.01 -9.32
C THR A 42 12.83 -16.22 -10.15
N ARG A 43 13.60 -16.59 -11.18
CA ARG A 43 13.31 -17.80 -11.98
C ARG A 43 13.28 -19.07 -11.14
N GLU A 44 14.20 -19.21 -10.18
CA GLU A 44 14.25 -20.35 -9.27
C GLU A 44 13.06 -20.35 -8.30
N ALA A 45 12.70 -19.18 -7.77
CA ALA A 45 11.51 -19.05 -6.92
C ALA A 45 10.24 -19.43 -7.68
N LEU A 46 10.09 -18.96 -8.93
CA LEU A 46 8.98 -19.30 -9.81
C LEU A 46 8.94 -20.81 -10.09
N ALA A 47 10.07 -21.44 -10.40
CA ALA A 47 10.13 -22.88 -10.61
C ALA A 47 9.68 -23.67 -9.38
N LEU A 48 10.12 -23.27 -8.18
CA LEU A 48 9.71 -23.87 -6.90
C LEU A 48 8.22 -23.66 -6.59
N LEU A 49 7.66 -22.51 -6.95
CA LEU A 49 6.22 -22.23 -6.83
C LEU A 49 5.41 -23.10 -7.80
N LYS A 50 5.83 -23.16 -9.08
CA LYS A 50 5.14 -23.92 -10.13
C LYS A 50 5.27 -25.44 -10.00
N ALA A 51 6.29 -25.94 -9.30
CA ALA A 51 6.44 -27.36 -8.99
C ALA A 51 5.40 -27.89 -7.98
N GLN A 52 4.65 -27.01 -7.31
CA GLN A 52 3.65 -27.39 -6.32
C GLN A 52 2.27 -27.63 -6.96
N SER A 53 1.47 -28.49 -6.35
CA SER A 53 0.18 -28.97 -6.88
C SER A 53 -0.84 -27.88 -7.20
N TRP A 54 -0.83 -26.76 -6.48
CA TRP A 54 -1.78 -25.68 -6.71
C TRP A 54 -1.57 -24.97 -8.04
N ALA A 55 -0.34 -24.94 -8.57
CA ALA A 55 0.01 -24.10 -9.70
C ALA A 55 -0.69 -24.53 -11.00
N GLN A 56 -1.04 -25.80 -11.15
CA GLN A 56 -1.76 -26.33 -12.33
C GLN A 56 -3.17 -25.72 -12.50
N PHE A 57 -3.72 -25.10 -11.46
CA PHE A 57 -5.05 -24.48 -11.49
C PHE A 57 -5.00 -22.98 -11.82
N TYR A 58 -3.83 -22.44 -12.16
CA TYR A 58 -3.64 -21.01 -12.41
C TYR A 58 -2.86 -20.78 -13.70
N ASP A 59 -3.35 -19.86 -14.52
CA ASP A 59 -2.58 -19.27 -15.60
C ASP A 59 -1.55 -18.29 -15.02
N CYS A 60 -0.30 -18.35 -15.48
CA CYS A 60 0.78 -17.49 -15.02
C CYS A 60 1.18 -16.46 -16.09
N SER A 61 1.30 -15.18 -15.71
CA SER A 61 1.71 -14.11 -16.64
C SER A 61 3.02 -14.42 -17.36
N VAL A 62 3.98 -14.99 -16.63
CA VAL A 62 5.35 -15.24 -17.10
C VAL A 62 5.41 -16.33 -18.18
N ASP A 63 4.39 -17.18 -18.29
CA ASP A 63 4.30 -18.20 -19.33
C ASP A 63 3.92 -17.61 -20.70
N THR A 64 3.30 -16.43 -20.70
CA THR A 64 2.82 -15.76 -21.91
C THR A 64 3.70 -14.57 -22.28
N ALA A 65 4.14 -13.79 -21.29
CA ALA A 65 4.97 -12.62 -21.50
C ALA A 65 6.22 -12.71 -20.59
N PRO A 66 7.44 -12.69 -21.16
CA PRO A 66 8.65 -12.66 -20.34
C PRO A 66 8.71 -11.36 -19.51
N PRO A 67 9.30 -11.40 -18.30
CA PRO A 67 9.45 -10.21 -17.47
C PRO A 67 10.42 -9.21 -18.10
N PHE A 68 10.27 -7.93 -17.78
CA PHE A 68 11.13 -6.87 -18.31
C PHE A 68 12.60 -7.02 -17.88
N GLN A 69 12.86 -7.48 -16.66
CA GLN A 69 14.20 -7.78 -16.17
C GLN A 69 14.31 -9.20 -15.59
N GLU A 70 15.54 -9.69 -15.55
CA GLU A 70 15.84 -11.10 -15.23
C GLU A 70 16.19 -11.37 -13.76
N ALA A 71 16.68 -10.36 -13.03
CA ALA A 71 17.16 -10.54 -11.66
C ALA A 71 16.02 -10.88 -10.69
N TYR A 72 14.93 -10.11 -10.76
CA TYR A 72 13.67 -10.39 -10.10
C TYR A 72 12.55 -9.59 -10.77
N PHE A 73 11.32 -10.10 -10.70
CA PHE A 73 10.17 -9.53 -11.40
C PHE A 73 8.89 -9.70 -10.58
N VAL A 74 7.77 -9.23 -11.13
CA VAL A 74 6.43 -9.48 -10.60
C VAL A 74 5.72 -10.52 -11.45
N ALA A 75 4.84 -11.30 -10.84
CA ALA A 75 4.06 -12.32 -11.55
C ALA A 75 2.60 -12.30 -11.12
N LEU A 76 1.69 -12.40 -12.07
CA LEU A 76 0.28 -12.67 -11.82
C LEU A 76 -0.03 -14.15 -12.04
N PHE A 77 -0.87 -14.69 -11.17
CA PHE A 77 -1.51 -15.99 -11.34
C PHE A 77 -3.02 -15.82 -11.28
N SER A 78 -3.76 -16.42 -12.21
CA SER A 78 -5.22 -16.36 -12.25
C SER A 78 -5.83 -17.75 -12.31
N ALA A 79 -6.73 -18.06 -11.38
CA ALA A 79 -7.62 -19.22 -11.48
C ALA A 79 -8.89 -18.93 -12.30
N LEU A 80 -9.05 -17.67 -12.75
CA LEU A 80 -10.12 -17.21 -13.62
C LEU A 80 -9.63 -17.13 -15.07
N PRO A 81 -10.53 -17.29 -16.06
CA PRO A 81 -10.16 -17.13 -17.46
C PRO A 81 -9.49 -15.78 -17.73
N VAL A 82 -8.29 -15.81 -18.30
CA VAL A 82 -7.54 -14.61 -18.71
C VAL A 82 -7.92 -14.24 -20.14
N LYS A 83 -8.39 -13.00 -20.34
CA LYS A 83 -8.77 -12.45 -21.66
C LYS A 83 -7.64 -11.70 -22.33
N SER A 84 -6.83 -11.00 -21.53
CA SER A 84 -5.65 -10.27 -22.01
C SER A 84 -4.62 -10.13 -20.90
N LEU A 85 -3.36 -9.96 -21.31
CA LEU A 85 -2.20 -9.77 -20.46
C LEU A 85 -1.34 -8.65 -21.07
N GLU A 86 -0.90 -7.71 -20.24
CA GLU A 86 -0.02 -6.61 -20.65
C GLU A 86 1.07 -6.37 -19.62
N THR A 87 2.25 -5.97 -20.08
CA THR A 87 3.39 -5.60 -19.23
C THR A 87 3.85 -4.20 -19.60
N HIS A 88 3.98 -3.34 -18.59
CA HIS A 88 4.32 -1.92 -18.73
C HIS A 88 5.54 -1.59 -17.87
N PRO A 89 6.76 -1.58 -18.44
CA PRO A 89 7.97 -1.15 -17.73
C PRO A 89 7.90 0.34 -17.38
N PHE A 90 8.26 0.73 -16.17
CA PHE A 90 8.27 2.14 -15.80
C PHE A 90 9.53 2.83 -16.33
N SER A 91 9.34 3.87 -17.14
CA SER A 91 10.46 4.62 -17.75
C SER A 91 11.38 5.31 -16.72
N ASN A 92 10.87 5.60 -15.53
CA ASN A 92 11.59 6.32 -14.47
C ASN A 92 12.21 5.40 -13.41
N THR A 93 12.28 4.09 -13.65
CA THR A 93 12.81 3.14 -12.67
C THR A 93 14.33 3.03 -12.71
N GLY A 94 14.97 2.98 -11.54
CA GLY A 94 16.39 2.62 -11.39
C GLY A 94 16.59 1.14 -11.01
N MET A 95 15.49 0.42 -10.76
CA MET A 95 15.49 -0.94 -10.20
C MET A 95 14.73 -1.95 -11.08
N GLY A 96 14.43 -1.57 -12.33
CA GLY A 96 13.74 -2.41 -13.32
C GLY A 96 12.28 -2.72 -12.96
N ARG A 97 11.56 -1.73 -12.43
CA ARG A 97 10.16 -1.91 -12.00
C ARG A 97 9.21 -1.89 -13.20
N GLU A 98 8.17 -2.70 -13.11
CA GLU A 98 7.12 -2.84 -14.13
C GLU A 98 5.74 -3.02 -13.49
N LEU A 99 4.70 -2.74 -14.27
CA LEU A 99 3.31 -3.09 -13.97
C LEU A 99 2.90 -4.25 -14.89
N VAL A 100 2.38 -5.34 -14.30
CA VAL A 100 1.76 -6.42 -15.05
C VAL A 100 0.25 -6.34 -14.85
N LEU A 101 -0.52 -6.31 -15.94
CA LEU A 101 -1.97 -6.22 -15.96
C LEU A 101 -2.58 -7.48 -16.57
N MET A 102 -3.57 -8.07 -15.91
CA MET A 102 -4.44 -9.09 -16.49
C MET A 102 -5.87 -8.58 -16.55
N GLN A 103 -6.54 -8.83 -17.67
CA GLN A 103 -8.00 -8.79 -17.72
C GLN A 103 -8.51 -10.21 -17.48
N VAL A 104 -9.23 -10.42 -16.39
CA VAL A 104 -9.83 -11.71 -16.04
C VAL A 104 -11.35 -11.66 -16.21
N GLU A 105 -11.98 -12.82 -16.35
CA GLU A 105 -13.44 -12.96 -16.45
C GLU A 105 -13.98 -13.74 -15.24
N PRO A 106 -14.40 -13.06 -14.16
CA PRO A 106 -14.93 -13.74 -12.97
C PRO A 106 -16.27 -14.45 -13.20
N THR A 107 -17.11 -13.90 -14.08
CA THR A 107 -18.35 -14.51 -14.56
C THR A 107 -18.45 -14.32 -16.07
N PRO A 108 -19.06 -15.24 -16.82
CA PRO A 108 -19.18 -15.13 -18.27
C PRO A 108 -19.71 -13.76 -18.69
N GLY A 109 -18.96 -13.04 -19.53
CA GLY A 109 -19.33 -11.71 -20.00
C GLY A 109 -19.15 -10.58 -18.99
N CYS A 110 -18.51 -10.78 -17.84
CA CYS A 110 -18.11 -9.70 -16.94
C CYS A 110 -16.60 -9.76 -16.70
N THR A 111 -15.91 -8.64 -16.91
CA THR A 111 -14.44 -8.59 -16.78
C THR A 111 -13.98 -7.80 -15.57
N LEU A 112 -12.78 -8.09 -15.10
CA LEU A 112 -12.10 -7.36 -14.03
C LEU A 112 -10.65 -7.15 -14.44
N TYR A 113 -10.15 -5.91 -14.36
CA TYR A 113 -8.72 -5.65 -14.54
C TYR A 113 -7.99 -5.82 -13.22
N VAL A 114 -6.88 -6.55 -13.23
CA VAL A 114 -6.03 -6.74 -12.06
C VAL A 114 -4.60 -6.40 -12.41
N GLY A 115 -4.02 -5.44 -11.70
CA GLY A 115 -2.63 -5.04 -11.84
C GLY A 115 -1.80 -5.42 -10.63
N THR A 116 -0.60 -5.95 -10.86
CA THR A 116 0.44 -6.10 -9.81
C THR A 116 1.68 -5.31 -10.17
N SER A 117 2.31 -4.71 -9.17
CA SER A 117 3.62 -4.08 -9.32
C SER A 117 4.46 -4.17 -8.04
N HIS A 118 5.75 -3.91 -8.18
CA HIS A 118 6.67 -3.65 -7.09
C HIS A 118 7.32 -2.30 -7.32
N LEU A 119 6.73 -1.24 -6.75
CA LEU A 119 7.15 0.14 -7.01
C LEU A 119 8.53 0.44 -6.43
N GLU A 120 9.15 1.54 -6.88
CA GLU A 120 10.51 1.94 -6.51
C GLU A 120 10.75 1.90 -4.99
N SER A 121 11.75 1.15 -4.56
CA SER A 121 12.06 0.96 -3.14
C SER A 121 12.86 2.14 -2.57
N LEU A 122 13.05 2.14 -1.24
CA LEU A 122 13.84 3.09 -0.48
C LEU A 122 13.27 4.53 -0.39
N PRO A 123 13.53 5.25 0.72
CA PRO A 123 12.92 6.57 0.94
C PRO A 123 13.29 7.63 -0.11
N GLN A 124 14.53 7.63 -0.62
CA GLN A 124 15.00 8.65 -1.57
C GLN A 124 14.29 8.63 -2.93
N PHE A 125 13.58 7.54 -3.26
CA PHE A 125 12.87 7.40 -4.53
C PHE A 125 11.35 7.68 -4.41
N ALA A 126 10.95 8.53 -3.46
CA ALA A 126 9.56 8.94 -3.27
C ALA A 126 8.90 9.50 -4.55
N GLY A 127 9.60 10.36 -5.29
CA GLY A 127 9.11 10.92 -6.55
C GLY A 127 8.78 9.85 -7.60
N PRO A 128 9.76 9.02 -8.02
CA PRO A 128 9.52 7.92 -8.95
C PRO A 128 8.42 6.96 -8.48
N ARG A 129 8.46 6.50 -7.22
CA ARG A 129 7.47 5.58 -6.65
C ARG A 129 6.04 6.11 -6.76
N VAL A 130 5.83 7.39 -6.44
CA VAL A 130 4.51 8.03 -6.52
C VAL A 130 4.05 8.21 -7.96
N ALA A 131 4.96 8.58 -8.86
CA ALA A 131 4.65 8.68 -10.29
C ALA A 131 4.24 7.32 -10.87
N GLN A 132 4.95 6.24 -10.52
CA GLN A 132 4.65 4.87 -10.94
C GLN A 132 3.26 4.40 -10.44
N LEU A 133 2.89 4.74 -9.19
CA LEU A 133 1.54 4.45 -8.70
C LEU A 133 0.48 5.20 -9.51
N LYS A 134 0.67 6.49 -9.77
CA LYS A 134 -0.26 7.32 -10.54
C LYS A 134 -0.42 6.81 -11.98
N GLU A 135 0.68 6.43 -12.62
CA GLU A 135 0.70 5.79 -13.93
C GLU A 135 -0.09 4.47 -13.91
N SER A 136 0.13 3.62 -12.91
CA SER A 136 -0.59 2.35 -12.77
C SER A 136 -2.09 2.52 -12.63
N LEU A 137 -2.52 3.44 -11.75
CA LEU A 137 -3.95 3.73 -11.54
C LEU A 137 -4.60 4.34 -12.79
N THR A 138 -3.86 5.18 -13.53
CA THR A 138 -4.31 5.75 -14.79
C THR A 138 -4.53 4.67 -15.84
N LEU A 139 -3.55 3.77 -16.03
CA LEU A 139 -3.65 2.66 -16.99
C LEU A 139 -4.83 1.73 -16.68
N LEU A 140 -5.07 1.42 -15.40
CA LEU A 140 -6.21 0.61 -14.97
C LEU A 140 -7.54 1.34 -15.22
N ARG A 141 -7.62 2.62 -14.88
CA ARG A 141 -8.82 3.45 -15.11
C ARG A 141 -9.20 3.48 -16.58
N ASP A 142 -8.23 3.75 -17.44
CA ASP A 142 -8.48 3.94 -18.86
C ASP A 142 -8.93 2.64 -19.56
N ARG A 143 -8.66 1.48 -18.95
CA ARG A 143 -9.15 0.15 -19.38
C ARG A 143 -10.52 -0.22 -18.82
N SER A 144 -10.94 0.40 -17.72
CA SER A 144 -12.14 0.03 -16.97
C SER A 144 -13.40 0.73 -17.51
N SER A 145 -13.95 0.25 -18.62
CA SER A 145 -15.20 0.80 -19.20
C SER A 145 -16.48 0.17 -18.60
N PRO A 146 -17.54 0.94 -18.28
CA PRO A 146 -18.57 0.50 -17.33
C PRO A 146 -19.59 -0.54 -17.82
N SER A 147 -19.73 -0.78 -19.13
CA SER A 147 -20.84 -1.62 -19.62
C SER A 147 -20.63 -3.13 -19.41
N VAL A 148 -19.37 -3.58 -19.22
CA VAL A 148 -18.98 -5.00 -19.12
C VAL A 148 -17.86 -5.24 -18.09
N CYS A 149 -17.27 -4.16 -17.54
CA CYS A 149 -16.18 -4.24 -16.57
C CYS A 149 -16.70 -4.00 -15.15
N LEU A 150 -16.44 -4.95 -14.25
CA LEU A 150 -16.71 -4.85 -12.82
C LEU A 150 -15.83 -3.78 -12.13
N GLY A 151 -14.74 -3.38 -12.79
CA GLY A 151 -13.80 -2.37 -12.32
C GLY A 151 -12.36 -2.85 -12.42
N ALA A 152 -11.52 -2.32 -11.53
CA ALA A 152 -10.10 -2.65 -11.50
C ALA A 152 -9.56 -2.76 -10.07
N VAL A 153 -8.57 -3.63 -9.92
CA VAL A 153 -7.80 -3.83 -8.68
C VAL A 153 -6.34 -3.54 -8.98
N PHE A 154 -5.72 -2.68 -8.18
CA PHE A 154 -4.28 -2.55 -8.14
C PHE A 154 -3.77 -3.17 -6.83
N MET A 155 -2.81 -4.07 -6.94
CA MET A 155 -2.20 -4.72 -5.79
C MET A 155 -0.66 -4.74 -5.91
N GLY A 156 0.01 -5.01 -4.81
CA GLY A 156 1.46 -5.25 -4.84
C GLY A 156 2.22 -4.68 -3.67
N ASP A 157 3.53 -4.69 -3.81
CA ASP A 157 4.42 -4.00 -2.88
C ASP A 157 4.64 -2.57 -3.36
N THR A 158 3.86 -1.66 -2.79
CA THR A 158 3.89 -0.26 -3.20
C THR A 158 5.10 0.48 -2.67
N ASN A 159 5.82 -0.06 -1.69
CA ASN A 159 6.89 0.64 -0.95
C ASN A 159 6.49 2.04 -0.42
N LEU A 160 5.19 2.38 -0.40
CA LEU A 160 4.73 3.71 -0.04
C LEU A 160 4.94 3.96 1.44
N LEU A 161 5.66 5.03 1.73
CA LEU A 161 5.89 5.54 3.07
C LEU A 161 4.83 6.59 3.41
N ARG A 162 4.61 6.83 4.70
CA ARG A 162 3.71 7.92 5.17
C ARG A 162 4.12 9.27 4.57
N ALA A 163 5.43 9.53 4.47
CA ALA A 163 5.99 10.76 3.90
C ALA A 163 5.66 10.94 2.40
N ASP A 164 5.35 9.87 1.67
CA ASP A 164 5.03 9.95 0.24
C ASP A 164 3.59 10.46 0.00
N MET A 165 2.72 10.39 1.00
CA MET A 165 1.29 10.69 0.84
C MET A 165 1.06 12.11 0.34
N LYS A 166 1.87 13.08 0.78
CA LYS A 166 1.80 14.48 0.31
C LYS A 166 2.16 14.67 -1.16
N LEU A 167 2.91 13.74 -1.76
CA LEU A 167 3.21 13.73 -3.20
C LEU A 167 2.09 13.07 -4.00
N LEU A 168 1.34 12.14 -3.38
CA LEU A 168 0.15 11.55 -3.98
C LEU A 168 -0.95 12.60 -4.09
N ASP A 169 -1.30 13.21 -2.96
CA ASP A 169 -2.28 14.29 -2.86
C ASP A 169 -1.86 15.26 -1.75
N ARG A 170 -1.88 16.56 -2.07
CA ARG A 170 -1.54 17.64 -1.12
C ARG A 170 -2.47 17.66 0.09
N ARG A 171 -3.72 17.20 -0.05
CA ARG A 171 -4.68 17.10 1.06
C ARG A 171 -4.23 16.10 2.13
N LEU A 172 -3.29 15.21 1.81
CA LEU A 172 -2.74 14.22 2.73
C LEU A 172 -1.51 14.71 3.49
N THR A 173 -1.17 16.00 3.37
CA THR A 173 -0.02 16.58 4.07
C THR A 173 -0.18 16.41 5.59
N ALA A 174 -1.37 16.69 6.13
CA ALA A 174 -1.66 16.48 7.56
C ALA A 174 -1.40 15.03 7.97
N PHE A 175 -1.86 14.05 7.17
CA PHE A 175 -1.58 12.64 7.43
C PHE A 175 -0.09 12.31 7.30
N ALA A 176 0.64 12.90 6.36
CA ALA A 176 2.06 12.62 6.19
C ALA A 176 2.89 13.08 7.39
N ASP A 177 2.59 14.27 7.92
CA ASP A 177 3.46 15.00 8.83
C ASP A 177 3.00 14.94 10.30
N VAL A 178 1.74 14.53 10.57
CA VAL A 178 1.16 14.39 11.92
C VAL A 178 0.90 12.93 12.30
N ASP A 179 1.32 12.57 13.50
CA ASP A 179 1.08 11.27 14.12
C ASP A 179 0.36 11.43 15.46
N VAL A 180 -0.53 10.50 15.78
CA VAL A 180 -1.33 10.53 17.01
C VAL A 180 -1.25 9.15 17.61
N GLU A 181 -0.70 9.06 18.82
CA GLU A 181 -0.50 7.79 19.51
C GLU A 181 -0.63 7.97 21.03
N LEU A 182 -0.82 6.85 21.74
CA LEU A 182 -0.62 6.82 23.18
C LEU A 182 0.88 6.88 23.48
N ALA A 183 1.25 7.71 24.45
CA ALA A 183 2.63 7.87 24.85
C ALA A 183 3.21 6.56 25.41
N LYS A 184 4.19 6.00 24.72
CA LYS A 184 4.84 4.74 25.12
C LYS A 184 5.62 4.84 26.44
N SER A 185 6.03 6.06 26.81
CA SER A 185 6.74 6.38 28.05
C SER A 185 6.52 7.83 28.46
N GLY A 186 6.71 8.16 29.74
CA GLY A 186 6.61 9.53 30.27
C GLY A 186 7.81 10.45 29.97
N ARG A 187 8.69 10.09 29.02
CA ARG A 187 9.95 10.81 28.74
C ARG A 187 9.80 11.96 27.74
N SER A 188 8.68 12.04 27.01
CA SER A 188 8.44 13.14 26.07
C SER A 188 7.99 14.40 26.79
N LYS A 189 8.44 15.56 26.32
CA LYS A 189 7.96 16.88 26.76
C LYS A 189 7.20 17.54 25.63
N CYS A 190 6.10 18.22 25.96
CA CYS A 190 5.31 18.97 25.01
C CYS A 190 6.08 20.18 24.50
N ARG A 191 6.10 20.41 23.19
CA ARG A 191 6.82 21.54 22.58
C ARG A 191 6.21 22.90 22.95
N LYS A 192 4.89 22.96 23.15
CA LYS A 192 4.16 24.20 23.50
C LYS A 192 4.37 24.57 24.98
N CYS A 193 3.91 23.74 25.92
CA CYS A 193 3.93 24.07 27.35
C CYS A 193 5.20 23.62 28.09
N ARG A 194 6.08 22.81 27.47
CA ARG A 194 7.32 22.27 28.05
C ARG A 194 7.16 21.24 29.19
N GLU A 195 5.93 20.94 29.59
CA GLU A 195 5.63 19.90 30.57
C GLU A 195 5.78 18.49 30.00
N SER A 196 5.98 17.51 30.90
CA SER A 196 6.02 16.09 30.54
C SER A 196 4.67 15.60 30.01
N ILE A 197 4.73 14.63 29.10
CA ILE A 197 3.56 13.91 28.59
C ILE A 197 3.58 12.52 29.22
N ASP A 198 2.55 12.20 30.01
CA ASP A 198 2.48 10.97 30.79
C ASP A 198 2.37 9.72 29.91
N LYS A 199 2.90 8.60 30.40
CA LYS A 199 2.75 7.30 29.73
C LYS A 199 1.27 6.95 29.63
N GLY A 200 0.82 6.56 28.44
CA GLY A 200 -0.57 6.21 28.17
C GLY A 200 -1.47 7.40 27.84
N ALA A 201 -1.00 8.65 27.95
CA ALA A 201 -1.75 9.81 27.47
C ALA A 201 -1.70 9.89 25.93
N VAL A 202 -2.75 10.43 25.30
CA VAL A 202 -2.72 10.78 23.87
C VAL A 202 -1.68 11.88 23.67
N ARG A 203 -0.82 11.70 22.66
CA ARG A 203 0.15 12.70 22.23
C ARG A 203 0.18 12.85 20.73
N VAL A 204 0.47 14.07 20.29
CA VAL A 204 0.55 14.42 18.87
C VAL A 204 2.00 14.67 18.50
N GLY A 205 2.50 13.95 17.49
CA GLY A 205 3.83 14.12 16.92
C GLY A 205 3.75 14.87 15.59
N LYS A 206 4.46 15.98 15.43
CA LYS A 206 4.56 16.71 14.15
C LYS A 206 6.01 16.78 13.69
N MET A 207 6.25 16.48 12.41
CA MET A 207 7.57 16.65 11.80
C MET A 207 7.84 18.14 11.62
N MET A 208 8.90 18.65 12.24
CA MET A 208 9.29 20.05 12.16
C MET A 208 10.80 20.20 12.05
N LYS A 209 11.25 21.26 11.35
CA LYS A 209 12.66 21.63 11.34
C LYS A 209 13.01 22.28 12.67
N ASP A 210 13.85 21.62 13.45
CA ASP A 210 14.36 22.15 14.72
C ASP A 210 15.89 22.12 14.75
N LYS A 211 16.49 22.94 15.61
CA LYS A 211 17.93 22.93 15.83
C LYS A 211 18.26 21.85 16.86
N VAL A 212 19.01 20.84 16.44
CA VAL A 212 19.50 19.80 17.36
C VAL A 212 20.82 20.23 18.01
N ALA A 213 21.24 19.50 19.05
CA ALA A 213 22.54 19.71 19.70
C ALA A 213 23.67 19.71 18.64
N GLY A 214 24.48 20.77 18.64
CA GLY A 214 25.49 21.01 17.61
C GLY A 214 25.08 21.98 16.49
N GLY A 215 23.91 22.63 16.60
CA GLY A 215 23.52 23.76 15.73
C GLY A 215 23.02 23.39 14.34
N LYS A 216 23.01 22.10 13.99
CA LYS A 216 22.43 21.61 12.72
C LYS A 216 20.90 21.69 12.77
N VAL A 217 20.30 22.24 11.73
CA VAL A 217 18.85 22.21 11.52
C VAL A 217 18.51 20.84 10.94
N MET A 218 17.68 20.08 11.65
CA MET A 218 17.21 18.77 11.23
C MET A 218 15.69 18.72 11.31
N GLU A 219 15.08 17.96 10.40
CA GLU A 219 13.66 17.65 10.49
C GLU A 219 13.49 16.54 11.54
N ILE A 220 12.90 16.90 12.68
CA ILE A 220 12.69 15.99 13.81
C ILE A 220 11.22 15.93 14.15
N ARG A 221 10.80 14.80 14.72
CA ARG A 221 9.48 14.69 15.32
C ARG A 221 9.49 15.36 16.68
N VAL A 222 8.65 16.37 16.86
CA VAL A 222 8.39 16.96 18.18
C VAL A 222 7.02 16.52 18.67
N TRP A 223 6.86 16.48 20.00
CA TRP A 223 5.66 16.00 20.66
C TRP A 223 4.86 17.14 21.29
N PHE A 224 3.55 16.98 21.31
CA PHE A 224 2.61 17.88 21.96
C PHE A 224 1.61 17.08 22.79
N HIS A 225 1.10 17.66 23.88
CA HIS A 225 -0.21 17.25 24.39
C HIS A 225 -1.27 17.51 23.32
N GLU A 226 -2.34 16.73 23.34
CA GLU A 226 -3.48 16.89 22.43
C GLU A 226 -4.03 18.33 22.43
N ASP A 227 -4.44 18.84 23.59
CA ASP A 227 -5.02 20.18 23.72
C ASP A 227 -4.03 21.26 23.28
N CYS A 228 -2.76 21.10 23.67
CA CYS A 228 -1.70 22.02 23.27
C CYS A 228 -1.58 22.12 21.75
N PHE A 229 -1.70 20.99 21.03
CA PHE A 229 -1.66 20.95 19.57
C PHE A 229 -2.90 21.58 18.95
N LEU A 230 -4.10 21.26 19.44
CA LEU A 230 -5.36 21.77 18.90
C LEU A 230 -5.51 23.29 19.04
N GLU A 231 -4.93 23.86 20.09
CA GLU A 231 -4.90 25.29 20.36
C GLU A 231 -3.72 26.03 19.68
N ALA A 232 -2.79 25.32 19.04
CA ALA A 232 -1.60 25.95 18.46
C ALA A 232 -1.96 26.72 17.19
N ALA A 233 -1.49 27.97 17.09
CA ALA A 233 -1.82 28.88 15.98
C ALA A 233 -1.22 28.43 14.64
N ASP A 234 -0.15 27.63 14.67
CA ASP A 234 0.57 27.08 13.51
C ASP A 234 0.05 25.70 13.07
N THR A 235 -1.09 25.26 13.62
CA THR A 235 -1.73 24.00 13.27
C THR A 235 -2.92 24.24 12.35
N THR A 236 -2.94 23.55 11.21
CA THR A 236 -4.00 23.69 10.20
C THR A 236 -5.29 23.00 10.62
N ASP A 237 -6.41 23.35 9.98
CA ASP A 237 -7.70 22.71 10.30
C ASP A 237 -7.71 21.22 9.95
N ASP A 238 -7.09 20.81 8.84
CA ASP A 238 -6.90 19.41 8.47
C ASP A 238 -6.11 18.63 9.55
N GLU A 239 -5.05 19.24 10.11
CA GLU A 239 -4.27 18.63 11.20
C GLU A 239 -5.12 18.49 12.47
N LYS A 240 -5.93 19.50 12.81
CA LYS A 240 -6.83 19.46 13.97
C LYS A 240 -7.91 18.38 13.80
N GLN A 241 -8.55 18.30 12.63
CA GLN A 241 -9.55 17.27 12.33
C GLN A 241 -8.95 15.87 12.45
N LEU A 242 -7.77 15.65 11.86
CA LEU A 242 -7.04 14.38 11.96
C LEU A 242 -6.75 14.00 13.42
N VAL A 243 -6.31 14.97 14.23
CA VAL A 243 -6.01 14.75 15.66
C VAL A 243 -7.25 14.36 16.42
N ARG A 244 -8.35 15.11 16.29
CA ARG A 244 -9.60 14.81 16.99
C ARG A 244 -10.10 13.40 16.67
N ARG A 245 -10.13 13.04 15.38
CA ARG A 245 -10.57 11.71 14.94
C ARG A 245 -9.72 10.59 15.54
N LYS A 246 -8.39 10.66 15.35
CA LYS A 246 -7.48 9.61 15.85
C LYS A 246 -7.44 9.53 17.37
N ALA A 247 -7.53 10.67 18.07
CA ALA A 247 -7.57 10.69 19.52
C ALA A 247 -8.85 10.03 20.06
N GLY A 248 -10.00 10.28 19.43
CA GLY A 248 -11.26 9.59 19.72
C GLY A 248 -11.17 8.08 19.47
N GLU A 249 -10.61 7.65 18.34
CA GLU A 249 -10.37 6.23 18.04
C GLU A 249 -9.51 5.54 19.12
N LEU A 250 -8.43 6.20 19.58
CA LEU A 250 -7.55 5.69 20.62
C LEU A 250 -8.23 5.60 22.00
N ARG A 251 -9.26 6.42 22.24
CA ARG A 251 -10.09 6.38 23.44
C ARG A 251 -11.26 5.40 23.34
N GLY A 252 -11.49 4.80 22.17
CA GLY A 252 -12.61 3.87 21.93
C GLY A 252 -13.96 4.58 21.79
N GLU A 253 -13.95 5.86 21.40
CA GLU A 253 -15.16 6.62 21.11
C GLU A 253 -15.75 6.15 19.76
N GLU A 254 -17.06 5.84 19.72
CA GLU A 254 -17.74 5.53 18.46
C GLU A 254 -17.81 6.80 17.62
N VAL A 255 -17.09 6.81 16.49
CA VAL A 255 -17.12 7.92 15.54
C VAL A 255 -18.48 7.90 14.84
N GLY A 256 -19.39 8.78 15.28
CA GLY A 256 -20.65 9.02 14.57
C GLY A 256 -20.36 9.48 13.15
N HIS A 257 -20.92 8.79 12.16
CA HIS A 257 -20.99 9.23 10.77
C HIS A 257 -21.84 10.53 10.71
N GLY A 258 -21.19 11.68 10.93
CA GLY A 258 -21.74 12.99 10.58
C GLY A 258 -21.49 13.25 9.10
N ASP A 259 -22.42 13.96 8.45
CA ASP A 259 -22.43 14.32 7.02
C ASP A 259 -21.25 15.23 6.60
N GLU A 260 -20.02 14.73 6.71
CA GLU A 260 -18.83 15.32 6.13
C GLU A 260 -18.36 14.39 5.01
N GLU A 261 -18.24 14.92 3.79
CA GLU A 261 -17.74 14.18 2.62
C GLU A 261 -16.52 13.36 3.02
N GLU A 262 -16.74 12.05 3.04
CA GLU A 262 -15.79 11.02 3.43
C GLU A 262 -14.59 11.04 2.48
N MET A 263 -13.64 11.94 2.72
CA MET A 263 -12.33 11.87 2.08
C MET A 263 -11.41 10.93 2.87
N ASP A 264 -11.93 9.72 3.07
CA ASP A 264 -11.09 8.57 3.35
C ASP A 264 -10.24 8.32 2.10
N MET A 265 -8.92 8.21 2.22
CA MET A 265 -8.09 7.83 1.07
C MET A 265 -8.24 6.35 0.73
N VAL A 266 -8.63 5.54 1.72
CA VAL A 266 -9.06 4.18 1.51
C VAL A 266 -10.38 4.26 0.73
N GLY A 267 -11.42 4.97 1.19
CA GLY A 267 -12.64 5.26 0.41
C GLY A 267 -12.49 6.02 -0.93
N TYR A 268 -11.55 6.95 -1.12
CA TYR A 268 -11.37 7.74 -2.36
C TYR A 268 -10.58 6.97 -3.42
N LEU A 269 -9.62 6.14 -3.00
CA LEU A 269 -9.00 5.16 -3.88
C LEU A 269 -9.97 3.98 -4.09
N GLU A 270 -10.58 3.42 -3.06
CA GLU A 270 -11.49 2.25 -3.08
C GLU A 270 -12.85 2.52 -3.74
N SER A 271 -13.35 3.75 -3.73
CA SER A 271 -14.58 4.13 -4.47
C SER A 271 -14.41 4.00 -5.99
N ARG A 272 -13.18 3.81 -6.49
CA ARG A 272 -12.90 3.51 -7.90
C ARG A 272 -11.91 2.35 -8.15
N PHE A 273 -11.04 2.01 -7.19
CA PHE A 273 -9.97 0.99 -7.26
C PHE A 273 -9.62 0.42 -5.88
N LEU A 274 -9.77 -0.90 -5.69
CA LEU A 274 -9.27 -1.53 -4.46
C LEU A 274 -7.72 -1.51 -4.45
N LEU A 275 -7.12 -0.78 -3.52
CA LEU A 275 -5.65 -0.69 -3.34
C LEU A 275 -5.18 -1.64 -2.23
N ILE A 276 -4.63 -2.79 -2.63
CA ILE A 276 -4.16 -3.85 -1.72
C ILE A 276 -2.66 -3.71 -1.48
N ARG A 277 -2.25 -3.36 -0.25
CA ARG A 277 -0.83 -3.30 0.17
C ARG A 277 -0.40 -4.59 0.89
N ARG A 278 0.82 -5.07 0.60
CA ARG A 278 1.63 -6.12 1.30
C ARG A 278 0.89 -7.14 2.19
N ALA A 279 1.04 -8.42 1.86
CA ALA A 279 0.70 -9.60 2.70
C ALA A 279 -0.69 -9.56 3.35
N ASN A 280 -1.71 -9.27 2.55
CA ASN A 280 -3.09 -9.22 3.02
C ASN A 280 -3.99 -10.04 2.06
N LEU A 281 -4.82 -10.90 2.62
CA LEU A 281 -5.88 -11.62 1.90
C LEU A 281 -7.12 -10.73 1.94
N PHE A 282 -7.58 -10.26 0.77
CA PHE A 282 -8.76 -9.42 0.69
C PHE A 282 -9.95 -10.17 0.12
N PHE A 283 -11.12 -9.75 0.55
CA PHE A 283 -12.40 -10.19 0.04
C PHE A 283 -13.04 -9.03 -0.72
N LEU A 284 -13.21 -9.15 -2.02
CA LEU A 284 -14.15 -8.30 -2.76
C LEU A 284 -15.56 -8.92 -2.65
N LEU A 285 -16.56 -8.09 -2.32
CA LEU A 285 -17.97 -8.47 -2.19
C LEU A 285 -18.64 -8.72 -3.55
#